data_AF-A0A4Q7B1M4-F1
#
_entry.id   AF-A0A4Q7B1M4-F1
#
_cell.length_a   1.000
_cell.length_b   1.000
_cell.length_c   1.000
_cell.angle_alpha   90.00
_cell.angle_beta   90.00
_cell.angle_gamma   90.00
#
_symmetry.space_group_name_H-M   'P 1'
#
loop_
_entity.id
_entity.type
_entity.pdbx_description
1 polymer ?
#
loop_
_entity_poly.entity_id
_entity_poly.type
_entity_poly.pdbx_seq_one_letter_code
_entity_poly.pdbx_strand_id
1 'polypeptide(L)'
;MIISFRSKELRDNAINEFLGMQHYPPKSLAILKTILTSFSVATNLKDLPFFLMSKIIYTKENYILLNIDNFVLHFSIAHEKPPKTRSGTINWDVISRLQLINIGEQNAD
;
A
#
# COMPACT_ATOMS: atom_id res chain seq x y z
N MET A 1 -4.70 -10.18 0.54
CA MET A 1 -4.85 -9.52 -0.78
C MET A 1 -3.51 -9.60 -1.46
N ILE A 2 -3.47 -9.55 -2.80
CA ILE A 2 -2.22 -9.71 -3.52
C ILE A 2 -1.51 -8.35 -3.57
N ILE A 3 -0.32 -8.29 -2.98
CA ILE A 3 0.57 -7.13 -3.06
C ILE A 3 1.77 -7.51 -3.91
N SER A 4 1.88 -6.87 -5.07
CA SER A 4 3.10 -6.88 -5.87
C SER A 4 3.94 -5.65 -5.57
N PHE A 5 5.19 -5.66 -6.05
CA PHE A 5 6.12 -4.55 -5.90
C PHE A 5 6.57 -4.11 -7.28
N ARG A 6 6.78 -2.81 -7.47
CA ARG A 6 7.26 -2.26 -8.75
C ARG A 6 8.68 -2.74 -9.09
N SER A 7 9.53 -2.95 -8.09
CA SER A 7 10.90 -3.43 -8.27
C SER A 7 11.29 -4.45 -7.21
N LYS A 8 12.31 -5.26 -7.53
CA LYS A 8 12.92 -6.19 -6.58
C LYS A 8 13.51 -5.44 -5.38
N GLU A 9 14.20 -4.34 -5.63
CA GLU A 9 14.78 -3.49 -4.58
C GLU A 9 13.70 -2.99 -3.60
N LEU A 10 12.57 -2.49 -4.09
CA LEU A 10 11.47 -2.02 -3.24
C LEU A 10 10.90 -3.15 -2.38
N ARG A 11 10.74 -4.35 -2.96
CA ARG A 11 10.31 -5.54 -2.21
C ARG A 11 11.32 -5.89 -1.12
N ASP A 12 12.59 -5.96 -1.49
CA ASP A 12 13.66 -6.41 -0.61
C ASP A 12 13.82 -5.40 0.54
N ASN A 13 13.80 -4.09 0.28
CA ASN A 13 13.83 -3.05 1.32
C ASN A 13 12.59 -3.05 2.23
N ALA A 14 11.43 -3.46 1.72
CA ALA A 14 10.19 -3.47 2.50
C ALA A 14 10.01 -4.72 3.37
N ILE A 15 10.54 -5.87 2.95
CA ILE A 15 10.29 -7.17 3.59
C ILE A 15 11.55 -7.70 4.30
N ASN A 16 12.73 -7.56 3.70
CA ASN A 16 13.98 -8.04 4.29
C ASN A 16 14.40 -7.11 5.43
N GLU A 17 14.62 -7.67 6.61
CA GLU A 17 15.00 -6.88 7.78
C GLU A 17 16.36 -6.19 7.63
N PHE A 18 17.37 -6.92 7.19
CA PHE A 18 18.72 -6.41 7.05
C PHE A 18 18.79 -5.28 6.01
N LEU A 19 18.20 -5.49 4.83
CA LEU A 19 18.18 -4.49 3.77
C LEU A 19 17.29 -3.30 4.15
N GLY A 20 16.12 -3.55 4.72
CA GLY A 20 15.20 -2.48 5.14
C GLY A 20 15.79 -1.55 6.19
N MET A 21 16.60 -2.08 7.13
CA MET A 21 17.28 -1.26 8.14
C MET A 21 18.35 -0.32 7.57
N GLN A 22 18.83 -0.55 6.33
CA GLN A 22 19.74 0.37 5.65
C GLN A 22 19.02 1.62 5.09
N HIS A 23 17.70 1.53 4.88
CA HIS A 23 16.91 2.58 4.24
C HIS A 23 15.89 3.23 5.17
N TYR A 24 15.44 2.53 6.22
CA TYR A 24 14.38 2.98 7.11
C TYR A 24 14.78 2.86 8.58
N PRO A 25 14.35 3.81 9.44
CA PRO A 25 14.45 3.65 10.88
C PRO A 25 13.75 2.35 11.33
N PRO A 26 14.26 1.63 12.36
CA PRO A 26 13.69 0.36 12.80
C PRO A 26 12.19 0.42 13.11
N LYS A 27 11.72 1.53 13.71
CA LYS A 27 10.30 1.76 13.98
C LYS A 27 9.46 1.85 12.70
N SER A 28 9.94 2.59 11.69
CA SER A 28 9.25 2.72 10.40
C SER A 28 9.19 1.39 9.66
N LEU A 29 10.28 0.61 9.69
CA LEU A 29 10.33 -0.73 9.09
C LEU A 29 9.35 -1.70 9.77
N ALA A 30 9.25 -1.67 11.11
CA ALA A 30 8.29 -2.50 11.84
C ALA A 30 6.83 -2.15 11.49
N ILE A 31 6.53 -0.85 11.36
CA ILE A 31 5.20 -0.38 10.94
C ILE A 31 4.91 -0.81 9.49
N LEU A 32 5.87 -0.63 8.57
CA LEU A 32 5.75 -1.06 7.18
C LEU A 32 5.43 -2.56 7.07
N LYS A 33 6.19 -3.40 7.77
CA LYS A 33 5.96 -4.86 7.80
C LYS A 33 4.58 -5.20 8.36
N THR A 34 4.13 -4.50 9.40
CA THR A 34 2.79 -4.69 9.99
C THR A 34 1.69 -4.35 8.98
N ILE A 35 1.85 -3.26 8.25
CA ILE A 35 0.91 -2.86 7.18
C ILE A 35 0.88 -3.91 6.08
N LEU A 36 2.04 -4.29 5.53
CA LEU A 36 2.12 -5.29 4.46
C LEU A 36 1.53 -6.65 4.90
N THR A 37 1.75 -7.04 6.15
CA THR A 37 1.13 -8.24 6.74
C THR A 37 -0.39 -8.10 6.79
N SER A 38 -0.91 -6.96 7.25
CA SER A 38 -2.36 -6.69 7.27
C SER A 38 -2.98 -6.76 5.87
N PHE A 39 -2.28 -6.23 4.86
CA PHE A 39 -2.69 -6.30 3.46
C PHE A 39 -2.66 -7.74 2.92
N SER A 40 -1.69 -8.56 3.36
CA SER A 40 -1.58 -9.95 2.93
C SER A 40 -2.75 -10.82 3.39
N VAL A 41 -3.27 -10.58 4.61
CA VAL A 41 -4.36 -11.36 5.21
C VAL A 41 -5.76 -10.88 4.81
N ALA A 42 -5.94 -9.59 4.47
CA ALA A 42 -7.24 -9.03 4.10
C ALA A 42 -7.71 -9.54 2.71
N THR A 43 -8.99 -9.85 2.48
CA THR A 43 -9.42 -10.32 1.15
C THR A 43 -9.45 -9.17 0.14
N ASN A 44 -9.87 -7.99 0.59
CA ASN A 44 -9.95 -6.76 -0.17
C ASN A 44 -9.61 -5.55 0.75
N LEU A 45 -9.59 -4.34 0.19
CA LEU A 45 -9.33 -3.12 0.95
C LEU A 45 -10.27 -2.94 2.15
N LYS A 46 -11.58 -3.19 1.98
CA LYS A 46 -12.59 -2.98 3.02
C LYS A 46 -12.40 -3.88 4.25
N ASP A 47 -11.74 -5.02 4.08
CA ASP A 47 -11.41 -5.94 5.16
C ASP A 47 -10.17 -5.52 5.98
N LEU A 48 -9.50 -4.41 5.61
CA LEU A 48 -8.39 -3.89 6.39
C LEU A 48 -8.89 -3.36 7.75
N PRO A 49 -8.06 -3.47 8.80
CA PRO A 49 -8.33 -2.83 10.08
C PRO A 49 -8.71 -1.35 9.93
N PHE A 50 -9.69 -0.90 10.72
CA PHE A 50 -10.24 0.46 10.64
C PHE A 50 -9.16 1.56 10.67
N PHE A 51 -8.11 1.39 11.49
CA PHE A 51 -7.02 2.36 11.60
C PHE A 51 -6.17 2.50 10.32
N LEU A 52 -6.13 1.47 9.46
CA LEU A 52 -5.49 1.56 8.15
C LEU A 52 -6.45 2.19 7.15
N MET A 53 -7.72 1.77 7.18
CA MET A 53 -8.76 2.32 6.32
C MET A 53 -8.92 3.83 6.46
N SER A 54 -8.83 4.36 7.68
CA SER A 54 -8.92 5.81 7.93
C SER A 54 -7.73 6.61 7.42
N LYS A 55 -6.61 5.95 7.10
CA LYS A 55 -5.37 6.57 6.58
C LYS A 55 -5.23 6.43 5.06
N ILE A 56 -6.18 5.75 4.40
CA ILE A 56 -6.21 5.56 2.95
C ILE A 56 -6.79 6.79 2.28
N ILE A 57 -6.05 7.34 1.31
CA ILE A 57 -6.48 8.41 0.43
C ILE A 57 -6.59 7.84 -0.99
N TYR A 58 -7.80 7.88 -1.54
CA TYR A 58 -8.08 7.46 -2.90
C TYR A 58 -7.82 8.60 -3.87
N THR A 59 -6.98 8.39 -4.88
CA THR A 59 -6.73 9.39 -5.92
C THR A 59 -7.55 9.07 -7.18
N LYS A 60 -7.69 10.06 -8.06
CA LYS A 60 -8.47 9.92 -9.31
C LYS A 60 -7.82 8.98 -10.34
N GLU A 61 -6.55 8.61 -10.17
CA GLU A 61 -5.74 7.93 -11.18
C GLU A 61 -5.49 6.43 -10.89
N ASN A 62 -6.40 5.77 -10.17
CA ASN A 62 -6.19 4.38 -9.70
C ASN A 62 -5.02 4.22 -8.71
N TYR A 63 -4.64 5.29 -8.00
CA TYR A 63 -3.67 5.19 -6.92
C TYR A 63 -4.33 5.31 -5.55
N ILE A 64 -3.67 4.68 -4.59
CA ILE A 64 -3.98 4.78 -3.17
C ILE A 64 -2.72 5.29 -2.48
N LEU A 65 -2.90 6.31 -1.65
CA LEU A 65 -1.87 6.75 -0.72
C LEU A 65 -2.26 6.28 0.67
N LEU A 66 -1.33 5.65 1.39
CA LEU A 66 -1.49 5.34 2.80
C LEU A 66 -0.52 6.23 3.58
N ASN A 67 -1.06 7.25 4.24
CA ASN A 67 -0.26 8.20 5.01
C ASN A 67 0.00 7.66 6.43
N ILE A 68 1.26 7.38 6.76
CA ILE A 68 1.66 6.72 8.00
C ILE A 68 2.78 7.51 8.66
N ASP A 69 2.39 8.41 9.56
CA ASP A 69 3.28 9.24 10.36
C ASP A 69 4.41 9.82 9.49
N ASN A 70 5.62 9.26 9.53
CA ASN A 70 6.78 9.81 8.84
C ASN A 70 6.92 9.40 7.36
N PHE A 71 6.07 8.52 6.84
CA PHE A 71 6.17 8.06 5.45
C PHE A 71 4.80 7.80 4.81
N VAL A 72 4.78 7.84 3.48
CA VAL A 72 3.61 7.60 2.65
C VAL A 72 3.88 6.40 1.76
N LEU A 73 2.97 5.43 1.78
CA LEU A 73 3.00 4.32 0.85
C LEU A 73 2.15 4.65 -0.36
N HIS A 74 2.76 4.56 -1.54
CA HIS A 74 2.07 4.77 -2.80
C HIS A 74 1.76 3.40 -3.41
N PHE A 75 0.47 3.14 -3.66
CA PHE A 75 0.00 1.94 -4.32
C PHE A 75 -0.71 2.29 -5.62
N SER A 76 -0.56 1.45 -6.65
CA SER A 76 -1.45 1.42 -7.81
C SER A 76 -2.36 0.20 -7.76
N ILE A 77 -3.55 0.31 -8.37
CA ILE A 77 -4.42 -0.85 -8.60
C ILE A 77 -3.74 -1.81 -9.58
N ALA A 78 -3.55 -3.07 -9.17
CA ALA A 78 -2.88 -4.09 -9.97
C ALA A 78 -3.86 -5.13 -10.58
N HIS A 79 -5.12 -4.74 -10.77
CA HIS A 79 -6.11 -5.53 -11.51
C HIS A 79 -5.93 -5.30 -13.00
N GLU A 80 -6.00 -6.37 -13.80
CA GLU A 80 -6.00 -6.27 -15.27
C GLU A 80 -7.18 -5.40 -15.76
N LYS A 81 -8.34 -5.55 -15.11
CA LYS A 81 -9.51 -4.71 -15.29
C LYS A 81 -9.97 -4.21 -13.92
N PRO A 82 -9.67 -2.96 -13.55
CA PRO A 82 -10.11 -2.40 -12.27
C PRO A 82 -11.63 -2.54 -12.11
N PRO A 83 -12.11 -3.11 -10.99
CA PRO A 83 -13.54 -3.26 -10.76
C PRO A 83 -14.19 -1.88 -10.69
N LYS A 84 -15.31 -1.72 -11.41
CA LYS A 84 -16.04 -0.45 -11.50
C LYS A 84 -17.46 -0.59 -10.94
N THR A 85 -17.96 0.49 -10.38
CA THR A 85 -19.36 0.66 -9.99
C THR A 85 -20.25 0.81 -11.23
N ARG A 86 -21.58 0.83 -11.03
CA ARG A 86 -22.54 1.06 -12.12
C ARG A 86 -22.37 2.44 -12.78
N SER A 87 -21.81 3.42 -12.08
CA SER A 87 -21.51 4.76 -12.62
C SER A 87 -20.16 4.83 -13.34
N GLY A 88 -19.42 3.72 -13.44
CA GLY A 88 -18.14 3.65 -14.13
C GLY A 88 -16.94 4.13 -13.31
N THR A 89 -17.13 4.51 -12.04
CA THR A 89 -16.05 4.83 -11.09
C THR A 89 -15.44 3.56 -10.50
N ILE A 90 -14.24 3.63 -9.95
CA ILE A 90 -13.59 2.48 -9.30
C ILE A 90 -14.43 2.03 -8.09
N ASN A 91 -14.65 0.72 -7.99
CA ASN A 91 -15.27 0.11 -6.82
C ASN A 91 -14.18 -0.30 -5.81
N TRP A 92 -13.87 0.60 -4.89
CA TRP A 92 -12.81 0.40 -3.88
C TRP A 92 -13.09 -0.75 -2.91
N ASP A 93 -14.37 -1.06 -2.64
CA ASP A 93 -14.79 -2.11 -1.70
C ASP A 93 -14.32 -3.52 -2.10
N VAL A 94 -14.00 -3.73 -3.38
CA VAL A 94 -13.64 -5.06 -3.92
C VAL A 94 -12.21 -5.11 -4.45
N ILE A 95 -11.41 -4.08 -4.21
CA ILE A 95 -10.01 -4.07 -4.64
C ILE A 95 -9.20 -5.07 -3.80
N SER A 96 -8.71 -6.11 -4.45
CA SER A 96 -7.94 -7.20 -3.84
C SER A 96 -6.52 -7.38 -4.41
N ARG A 97 -6.06 -6.44 -5.26
CA ARG A 97 -4.74 -6.47 -5.91
C ARG A 97 -4.18 -5.06 -5.97
N LEU A 98 -3.02 -4.87 -5.33
CA LEU A 98 -2.28 -3.61 -5.35
C LEU A 98 -0.83 -3.88 -5.71
N GLN A 99 -0.18 -2.87 -6.30
CA GLN A 99 1.26 -2.84 -6.46
C GLN A 99 1.82 -1.69 -5.63
N LEU A 100 2.74 -1.98 -4.71
CA LEU A 100 3.51 -0.93 -4.04
C LEU A 100 4.48 -0.34 -5.07
N ILE A 101 4.33 0.96 -5.34
CA ILE A 101 5.10 1.67 -6.37
C ILE A 101 6.21 2.54 -5.79
N ASN A 102 6.03 3.05 -4.57
CA ASN A 102 6.98 3.89 -3.88
C ASN A 102 6.71 3.92 -2.37
N ILE A 103 7.76 4.17 -1.59
CA ILE A 103 7.70 4.53 -0.17
C ILE A 103 8.38 5.90 -0.07
N GLY A 104 7.58 6.96 0.08
CA GLY A 104 8.08 8.34 0.18
C GLY A 104 8.02 8.87 1.61
N GLU A 105 8.70 9.97 1.89
CA GLU A 105 8.47 10.74 3.12
C GLU A 105 7.21 11.60 2.97
N GLN A 106 6.53 11.91 4.07
CA GLN A 106 5.32 12.74 4.07
C GLN A 106 5.56 14.16 3.49
N ASN A 107 6.83 14.57 3.34
CA ASN A 107 7.27 15.89 2.87
C ASN A 107 8.31 15.83 1.73
N ALA A 108 8.16 14.94 0.76
CA ALA A 108 8.90 15.08 -0.49
C ALA A 108 8.17 16.11 -1.38
N ASP A 109 8.59 17.38 -1.26
CA ASP A 109 8.30 18.44 -2.22
C ASP A 109 8.80 18.09 -3.64
#